data_AF-A0A1W9GS81-F1
#
_entry.id   AF-A0A1W9GS81-F1
#
_cell.length_a   1.000
_cell.length_b   1.000
_cell.length_c   1.000
_cell.angle_alpha   90.00
_cell.angle_beta   90.00
_cell.angle_gamma   90.00
#
_symmetry.space_group_name_H-M   'P 1'
#
loop_
_entity.id
_entity.type
_entity.pdbx_description
1 polymer ?
#
loop_
_entity_poly.entity_id
_entity_poly.type
_entity_poly.pdbx_seq_one_letter_code
_entity_poly.pdbx_strand_id
1 'polypeptide(L)'
;MWAGAILLRLYFELIGLHARLAPCLVPFTTTSNNQIPAIDVLLAWWSGPTLGAERFEHMTRYRRDPLLPRLLGLPRFPSPDTLRRCFSSFTYRRTTEVSEALMRVSLACVNFSRAP
;
A
#
# COMPACT_ATOMS: atom_id res chain seq x y z
N MET A 1 18.23 -4.78 3.82
CA MET A 1 18.47 -3.44 3.26
C MET A 1 17.17 -2.67 3.37
N TRP A 2 17.08 -1.70 4.29
CA TRP A 2 15.81 -0.99 4.60
C TRP A 2 15.65 0.32 3.82
N ALA A 3 16.74 0.86 3.27
CA ALA A 3 16.77 2.18 2.63
C ALA A 3 15.77 2.31 1.47
N GLY A 4 15.65 1.28 0.62
CA GLY A 4 14.69 1.31 -0.50
C GLY A 4 13.23 1.40 -0.03
N ALA A 5 12.87 0.67 1.01
CA ALA A 5 11.52 0.67 1.56
C ALA A 5 11.20 2.00 2.27
N ILE A 6 12.19 2.59 2.95
CA ILE A 6 12.07 3.91 3.57
C ILE A 6 11.91 4.99 2.48
N LEU A 7 12.73 4.96 1.43
CA LEU A 7 12.63 5.91 0.32
C LEU A 7 11.27 5.81 -0.37
N LEU A 8 10.77 4.59 -0.58
CA LEU A 8 9.45 4.37 -1.16
C LEU A 8 8.33 4.93 -0.27
N ARG A 9 8.41 4.72 1.05
CA ARG A 9 7.46 5.32 2.00
C ARG A 9 7.50 6.85 1.92
N LEU A 10 8.68 7.45 1.97
CA LEU A 10 8.82 8.91 1.87
C LEU A 10 8.25 9.46 0.56
N TYR A 11 8.45 8.72 -0.55
CA TYR A 11 7.83 9.05 -1.82
C TYR A 11 6.29 8.99 -1.73
N PHE A 12 5.71 7.95 -1.13
CA PHE A 12 4.26 7.85 -0.92
C PHE A 12 3.70 8.99 -0.07
N GLU A 13 4.42 9.41 0.96
CA GLU A 13 4.06 10.56 1.79
C GLU A 13 4.13 11.87 0.99
N LEU A 14 5.22 12.08 0.24
CA LEU A 14 5.43 13.27 -0.60
C LEU A 14 4.28 13.49 -1.58
N ILE A 15 3.77 12.43 -2.21
CA ILE A 15 2.68 12.52 -3.18
C ILE A 15 1.28 12.45 -2.56
N GLY A 16 1.20 12.33 -1.22
CA GLY A 16 -0.06 12.17 -0.49
C GLY A 16 -0.84 10.91 -0.89
N LEU A 17 -0.13 9.83 -1.26
CA LEU A 17 -0.73 8.64 -1.88
C LEU A 17 -1.81 8.02 -0.99
N HIS A 18 -1.53 7.89 0.31
CA HIS A 18 -2.44 7.31 1.29
C HIS A 18 -3.78 8.05 1.31
N ALA A 19 -3.75 9.36 1.58
CA ALA A 19 -4.95 10.19 1.66
C ALA A 19 -5.75 10.23 0.35
N ARG A 20 -5.06 10.20 -0.80
CA ARG A 20 -5.69 10.26 -2.12
C ARG A 20 -6.35 8.94 -2.54
N LEU A 21 -5.80 7.80 -2.14
CA LEU A 21 -6.36 6.48 -2.49
C LEU A 21 -7.28 5.88 -1.43
N ALA A 22 -7.13 6.27 -0.16
CA ALA A 22 -7.94 5.74 0.93
C ALA A 22 -9.45 5.77 0.65
N PRO A 23 -10.05 6.87 0.12
CA PRO A 23 -11.49 6.91 -0.17
C PRO A 23 -11.95 5.85 -1.17
N CYS A 24 -11.14 5.59 -2.20
CA CYS A 24 -11.44 4.56 -3.22
C CYS A 24 -11.33 3.14 -2.66
N LEU A 25 -10.61 2.97 -1.56
CA LEU A 25 -10.31 1.67 -0.96
C LEU A 25 -11.17 1.35 0.28
N VAL A 26 -12.02 2.27 0.74
CA VAL A 26 -12.99 2.03 1.82
C VAL A 26 -13.89 0.80 1.53
N PRO A 27 -14.42 0.59 0.31
CA PRO A 27 -15.30 -0.56 0.03
C PRO A 27 -14.65 -1.95 0.12
N PHE A 28 -13.33 -2.00 0.34
CA PHE A 28 -12.55 -3.24 0.50
C PHE A 28 -12.48 -3.69 1.96
N THR A 29 -12.97 -2.87 2.91
CA THR A 29 -13.01 -3.25 4.32
C THR A 29 -14.08 -4.31 4.56
N THR A 30 -13.70 -5.38 5.25
CA THR A 30 -14.62 -6.40 5.75
C THR A 30 -15.20 -5.88 7.10
N THR A 31 -16.07 -6.61 7.79
CA THR A 31 -16.58 -6.26 9.14
C THR A 31 -15.87 -7.05 10.26
N SER A 32 -14.66 -6.66 10.68
CA SER A 32 -13.92 -7.32 11.77
C SER A 32 -13.03 -6.32 12.48
N ASN A 33 -13.01 -6.38 13.81
CA ASN A 33 -12.25 -5.49 14.68
C ASN A 33 -10.74 -5.56 14.44
N ASN A 34 -10.24 -6.70 13.95
CA ASN A 34 -8.81 -6.91 13.72
C ASN A 34 -8.42 -6.63 12.26
N GLN A 35 -8.95 -5.58 11.63
CA GLN A 35 -8.66 -5.27 10.22
C GLN A 35 -7.53 -4.29 9.96
N ILE A 36 -6.82 -4.55 8.87
CA ILE A 36 -5.85 -3.64 8.29
C ILE A 36 -6.58 -2.95 7.13
N PRO A 37 -6.65 -1.61 7.11
CA PRO A 37 -7.21 -0.87 5.97
C PRO A 37 -6.59 -1.33 4.66
N ALA A 38 -7.39 -1.44 3.59
CA ALA A 38 -6.89 -1.94 2.30
C ALA A 38 -5.75 -1.07 1.72
N ILE A 39 -5.77 0.25 1.98
CA ILE A 39 -4.66 1.13 1.63
C ILE A 39 -3.36 0.72 2.34
N ASP A 40 -3.40 0.43 3.64
CA ASP A 40 -2.22 0.00 4.40
C ASP A 40 -1.72 -1.38 3.91
N VAL A 41 -2.63 -2.28 3.53
CA VAL A 41 -2.28 -3.57 2.90
C VAL A 41 -1.55 -3.36 1.57
N LEU A 42 -2.03 -2.45 0.72
CA LEU A 42 -1.41 -2.14 -0.57
C LEU A 42 -0.05 -1.45 -0.41
N LEU A 43 0.08 -0.47 0.50
CA LEU A 43 1.35 0.19 0.78
C LEU A 43 2.40 -0.81 1.30
N ALA A 44 1.99 -1.72 2.20
CA ALA A 44 2.85 -2.81 2.65
C ALA A 44 3.26 -3.73 1.50
N TRP A 45 2.33 -4.10 0.63
CA TRP A 45 2.62 -4.92 -0.55
C TRP A 45 3.60 -4.25 -1.50
N TRP A 46 3.41 -2.98 -1.83
CA TRP A 46 4.34 -2.22 -2.68
C TRP A 46 5.74 -2.09 -2.07
N SER A 47 5.85 -2.06 -0.74
CA SER A 47 7.15 -2.10 -0.07
C SER A 47 7.85 -3.45 -0.19
N GLY A 48 7.11 -4.54 -0.40
CA GLY A 48 7.63 -5.91 -0.46
C GLY A 48 8.83 -6.10 -1.39
N PRO A 49 8.74 -5.72 -2.69
CA PRO A 49 9.87 -5.81 -3.61
C PRO A 49 11.12 -5.09 -3.11
N THR A 50 10.99 -3.88 -2.53
CA THR A 50 12.14 -3.12 -1.98
C THR A 50 12.79 -3.79 -0.77
N LEU A 51 12.05 -4.70 -0.12
CA LEU A 51 12.53 -5.53 0.98
C LEU A 51 13.11 -6.87 0.50
N GLY A 52 13.02 -7.18 -0.79
CA GLY A 52 13.43 -8.46 -1.39
C GLY A 52 12.34 -9.53 -1.36
N ALA A 53 11.07 -9.14 -1.33
CA ALA A 53 9.95 -10.07 -1.44
C ALA A 53 9.62 -10.39 -2.90
N GLU A 54 9.56 -11.67 -3.22
CA GLU A 54 9.14 -12.16 -4.56
C GLU A 54 7.74 -12.78 -4.53
N ARG A 55 7.30 -13.22 -3.34
CA ARG A 55 6.02 -13.90 -3.12
C ARG A 55 5.36 -13.41 -1.84
N PHE A 56 4.04 -13.61 -1.73
CA PHE A 56 3.30 -13.22 -0.53
C PHE A 56 3.79 -13.91 0.74
N GLU A 57 4.26 -15.15 0.66
CA GLU A 57 4.77 -15.92 1.80
C GLU A 57 5.95 -15.22 2.50
N HIS A 58 6.77 -14.48 1.75
CA HIS A 58 7.92 -13.73 2.29
C HIS A 58 7.47 -12.62 3.25
N MET A 59 6.21 -12.17 3.18
CA MET A 59 5.64 -11.17 4.07
C MET A 59 5.58 -11.62 5.53
N THR A 60 5.57 -12.93 5.77
CA THR A 60 5.59 -13.50 7.13
C THR A 60 6.87 -13.10 7.88
N ARG A 61 8.01 -13.06 7.19
CA ARG A 61 9.28 -12.62 7.76
C ARG A 61 9.20 -11.17 8.23
N TYR A 62 8.68 -10.29 7.38
CA TYR A 62 8.54 -8.86 7.62
C TYR A 62 7.54 -8.57 8.74
N ARG A 63 6.45 -9.34 8.81
CA ARG A 63 5.47 -9.24 9.90
C ARG A 63 6.03 -9.57 11.27
N ARG A 64 7.05 -10.44 11.35
CA ARG A 64 7.70 -10.79 12.63
C ARG A 64 8.68 -9.72 13.11
N ASP A 65 9.06 -8.77 12.26
CA ASP A 65 9.92 -7.65 12.62
C ASP A 65 9.06 -6.50 13.22
N PRO A 66 9.21 -6.16 14.51
CA PRO A 66 8.42 -5.12 15.15
C PRO A 66 8.80 -3.70 14.72
N LEU A 67 10.01 -3.49 14.17
CA LEU A 67 10.48 -2.17 13.73
C LEU A 67 9.95 -1.83 12.33
N LEU A 68 9.78 -2.84 11.48
CA LEU A 68 9.42 -2.63 10.09
C LEU A 68 8.07 -1.91 9.88
N PRO A 69 6.94 -2.30 10.53
CA PRO A 69 5.70 -1.55 10.40
C PRO A 69 5.87 -0.08 10.79
N ARG A 70 6.61 0.19 11.88
CA ARG A 70 6.87 1.55 12.37
C ARG A 70 7.67 2.37 11.36
N LEU A 71 8.72 1.77 10.79
CA LEU A 71 9.54 2.42 9.76
C LEU A 71 8.74 2.78 8.51
N LEU A 72 7.75 1.95 8.16
CA LEU A 72 6.87 2.14 7.01
C LEU A 72 5.63 2.99 7.31
N GLY A 73 5.45 3.46 8.55
CA GLY A 73 4.24 4.20 8.95
C GLY A 73 2.96 3.35 8.96
N LEU A 74 3.11 2.03 9.03
CA LEU A 74 1.99 1.09 9.03
C LEU A 74 1.61 0.72 10.48
N PRO A 75 0.31 0.59 10.80
CA PRO A 75 -0.10 0.11 12.13
C PRO A 75 0.39 -1.31 12.40
N ARG A 76 0.52 -2.13 11.34
CA ARG A 76 1.05 -3.49 11.36
C ARG A 76 1.26 -4.00 9.94
N PHE A 77 2.16 -4.97 9.79
CA PHE A 77 2.42 -5.60 8.50
C PHE A 77 1.40 -6.73 8.21
N PRO A 78 0.83 -6.83 6.99
CA PRO A 78 -0.14 -7.85 6.65
C PRO A 78 0.46 -9.26 6.59
N SER A 79 -0.35 -10.29 6.86
CA SER A 79 0.01 -11.68 6.52
C SER A 79 -0.17 -11.95 5.02
N PRO A 80 0.43 -13.03 4.50
CA PRO A 80 0.10 -13.57 3.18
C PRO A 80 -1.42 -13.72 2.96
N ASP A 81 -2.16 -14.24 3.95
CA ASP A 81 -3.62 -14.38 3.86
C ASP A 81 -4.35 -13.04 3.77
N THR A 82 -3.85 -12.02 4.46
CA THR A 82 -4.43 -10.67 4.42
C THR A 82 -4.28 -10.08 3.01
N LEU A 83 -3.11 -10.28 2.39
CA LEU A 83 -2.87 -9.88 1.01
C LEU A 83 -3.79 -10.63 0.04
N ARG A 84 -3.84 -11.96 0.14
CA ARG A 84 -4.70 -12.79 -0.71
C ARG A 84 -6.16 -12.36 -0.63
N ARG A 85 -6.69 -12.13 0.58
CA ARG A 85 -8.06 -11.63 0.80
C ARG A 85 -8.28 -10.24 0.22
N CYS A 86 -7.32 -9.33 0.40
CA CYS A 86 -7.38 -7.98 -0.16
C CYS A 86 -7.45 -8.06 -1.69
N PHE A 87 -6.49 -8.73 -2.33
CA PHE A 87 -6.44 -8.87 -3.79
C PHE A 87 -7.62 -9.67 -4.37
N SER A 88 -8.14 -10.68 -3.67
CA SER A 88 -9.33 -11.42 -4.13
C SER A 88 -10.60 -10.57 -4.15
N SER A 89 -10.63 -9.46 -3.41
CA SER A 89 -11.77 -8.55 -3.40
C SER A 89 -11.74 -7.51 -4.53
N PHE A 90 -10.68 -7.50 -5.35
CA PHE A 90 -10.60 -6.70 -6.57
C PHE A 90 -11.38 -7.39 -7.69
N THR A 91 -12.53 -6.82 -8.03
CA THR A 91 -13.26 -7.14 -9.26
C THR A 91 -12.76 -6.24 -10.40
N TYR A 92 -13.11 -6.55 -11.66
CA TYR A 92 -12.76 -5.69 -12.80
C TYR A 92 -13.10 -4.22 -12.56
N ARG A 93 -14.36 -3.95 -12.14
CA ARG A 93 -14.82 -2.59 -11.82
C ARG A 93 -13.93 -1.91 -10.77
N ARG A 94 -13.66 -2.60 -9.67
CA ARG A 94 -12.83 -2.07 -8.56
C ARG A 94 -11.39 -1.81 -8.99
N THR A 95 -10.82 -2.70 -9.81
CA THR A 95 -9.49 -2.53 -10.38
C THR A 95 -9.44 -1.28 -11.27
N THR A 96 -10.46 -1.06 -12.11
CA THR A 96 -10.56 0.15 -12.93
C THR A 96 -10.64 1.40 -12.09
N GLU A 97 -11.54 1.45 -11.09
CA GLU A 97 -11.71 2.61 -10.20
C GLU A 97 -10.41 2.97 -9.46
N VAL A 98 -9.69 1.96 -8.93
CA VAL A 98 -8.39 2.17 -8.26
C VAL A 98 -7.31 2.60 -9.25
N SER A 99 -7.29 2.03 -10.46
CA SER A 99 -6.32 2.40 -11.51
C SER A 99 -6.53 3.83 -11.99
N GLU A 100 -7.77 4.27 -12.17
CA GLU A 100 -8.11 5.66 -12.51
C GLU A 100 -7.72 6.62 -11.39
N ALA A 101 -7.93 6.25 -10.12
CA ALA A 101 -7.47 7.03 -8.98
C ALA A 101 -5.94 7.17 -8.97
N LEU A 102 -5.21 6.07 -9.20
CA LEU A 102 -3.75 6.08 -9.34
C LEU A 102 -3.28 6.97 -10.50
N MET A 103 -3.94 6.89 -11.66
CA MET A 103 -3.61 7.73 -12.81
C MET A 103 -3.80 9.22 -12.49
N ARG A 104 -4.89 9.59 -11.79
CA ARG A 104 -5.12 10.97 -11.33
C ARG A 104 -4.02 11.44 -10.37
N VAL A 105 -3.59 10.58 -9.44
CA VAL A 105 -2.47 10.90 -8.54
C VAL A 105 -1.20 11.18 -9.36
N SER A 106 -0.87 10.27 -10.28
CA SER A 106 0.31 10.37 -11.15
C SER A 106 0.33 11.66 -11.96
N LEU A 107 -0.77 11.98 -12.65
CA LEU A 107 -0.90 13.20 -13.44
C LEU A 107 -0.77 14.47 -12.60
N ALA A 108 -1.37 14.48 -11.40
CA ALA A 108 -1.25 15.60 -10.49
C ALA A 108 0.21 15.81 -10.01
N CYS A 109 0.96 14.73 -9.77
CA CYS A 109 2.38 14.82 -9.39
C CYS A 109 3.25 15.32 -10.55
N VAL A 110 2.98 14.89 -11.78
CA VAL A 110 3.69 15.41 -12.97
C VAL A 110 3.41 16.89 -13.17
N ASN A 111 2.15 17.33 -13.02
CA ASN A 111 1.80 18.74 -13.16
C ASN A 111 2.42 19.61 -12.05
N PHE A 112 2.54 19.09 -10.83
CA PHE A 112 3.24 19.77 -9.73
C PHE A 112 4.71 20.04 -10.07
N SER A 113 5.39 19.11 -10.75
CA SER A 113 6.80 19.28 -11.17
C SER A 113 7.00 20.27 -12.33
N ARG A 114 5.91 20.77 -12.94
CA ARG A 114 5.93 21.74 -14.05
C ARG A 114 5.52 23.17 -13.63
N ALA A 115 5.21 23.41 -12.36
CA ALA A 115 4.95 24.75 -11.86
C ALA A 115 6.28 25.52 -11.70
N PRO A 116 6.39 26.77 -12.21
CA PRO A 116 7.62 27.57 -12.18
C PRO A 116 8.00 28.05 -10.77
#